data_AF-A0A0Q5AWL2-F1
#
_entry.id   AF-A0A0Q5AWL2-F1
#
_cell.length_a   1.000
_cell.length_b   1.000
_cell.length_c   1.000
_cell.angle_alpha   90.00
_cell.angle_beta   90.00
_cell.angle_gamma   90.00
#
_symmetry.space_group_name_H-M   'P 1'
#
loop_
_entity.id
_entity.type
_entity.pdbx_description
1 polymer ?
#
loop_
_entity_poly.entity_id
_entity_poly.type
_entity_poly.pdbx_seq_one_letter_code
_entity_poly.pdbx_strand_id
1 'polypeptide(L)'
;MLLWLTSVEDETSVELLHDNGYPTNARAVRGVMNTAERARDRIYSTAQGMALCLKSAATADWVNARPNDTRPPFVSEKFDTSTERLYSLSEAGVVTAGPLVLSLTSATVEAAKEHTARSRGRCLATPLVDIVAEASW
;
A
#
# COMPACT_ATOMS: atom_id res chain seq x y z
N MET A 1 -13.18 -11.85 3.02
CA MET A 1 -12.72 -10.66 2.26
C MET A 1 -11.49 -10.91 1.39
N LEU A 2 -10.60 -11.87 1.68
CA LEU A 2 -9.42 -12.18 0.84
C LEU A 2 -9.61 -13.38 -0.12
N LEU A 3 -10.85 -13.84 -0.34
CA LEU A 3 -11.09 -15.06 -1.15
C LEU A 3 -10.71 -14.86 -2.63
N TRP A 4 -10.89 -13.65 -3.16
CA TRP A 4 -10.55 -13.32 -4.55
C TRP A 4 -9.06 -13.51 -4.86
N LEU A 5 -8.17 -13.35 -3.88
CA LEU A 5 -6.73 -13.58 -4.07
C LEU A 5 -6.42 -15.06 -4.36
N THR A 6 -7.34 -15.97 -4.01
CA THR A 6 -7.20 -17.42 -4.22
C THR A 6 -7.84 -17.92 -5.52
N SER A 7 -8.56 -17.06 -6.24
CA SER A 7 -9.17 -17.40 -7.53
C SER A 7 -8.84 -16.33 -8.57
N VAL A 8 -8.11 -16.75 -9.61
CA VAL A 8 -7.71 -15.84 -10.69
C VAL A 8 -8.88 -15.43 -11.58
N GLU A 9 -10.00 -16.17 -11.54
CA GLU A 9 -11.23 -15.87 -12.27
C GLU A 9 -12.14 -14.89 -11.51
N ASP A 10 -11.83 -14.61 -10.24
CA ASP A 10 -12.63 -13.74 -9.39
C ASP A 10 -12.29 -12.25 -9.65
N GLU A 11 -13.19 -11.59 -10.39
CA GLU A 11 -13.08 -10.16 -10.72
C GLU A 11 -13.44 -9.22 -9.55
N THR A 12 -13.80 -9.74 -8.36
CA THR A 12 -14.18 -8.92 -7.19
C THR A 12 -13.15 -7.82 -6.89
N SER A 13 -11.86 -8.09 -7.08
CA SER A 13 -10.81 -7.07 -6.87
C SER A 13 -10.88 -5.90 -7.84
N VAL A 14 -11.23 -6.17 -9.11
CA VAL A 14 -11.40 -5.14 -10.14
C VAL A 14 -12.63 -4.31 -9.84
N GLU A 15 -13.73 -4.95 -9.45
CA GLU A 15 -14.98 -4.29 -9.04
C GLU A 15 -14.77 -3.40 -7.83
N LEU A 16 -14.15 -3.92 -6.77
CA LEU A 16 -13.86 -3.15 -5.55
C LEU A 16 -12.99 -1.92 -5.84
N LEU A 17 -11.95 -2.06 -6.67
CA LEU A 17 -11.10 -0.93 -7.05
C LEU A 17 -11.87 0.11 -7.87
N HIS A 18 -12.71 -0.34 -8.80
CA HIS A 18 -13.54 0.56 -9.61
C HIS A 18 -14.53 1.33 -8.73
N ASP A 19 -15.28 0.63 -7.89
CA ASP A 19 -16.37 1.19 -7.07
C ASP A 19 -15.85 2.13 -5.96
N ASN A 20 -14.60 1.94 -5.52
CA ASN A 20 -13.93 2.84 -4.57
C ASN A 20 -13.12 3.96 -5.24
N GLY A 21 -13.31 4.21 -6.53
CA GLY A 21 -12.73 5.38 -7.22
C GLY A 21 -11.29 5.19 -7.71
N TYR A 22 -10.82 3.95 -7.86
CA TYR A 22 -9.49 3.61 -8.40
C TYR A 22 -9.56 2.94 -9.80
N PRO A 23 -10.17 3.56 -10.82
CA PRO A 23 -10.42 2.92 -12.12
C PRO A 23 -9.15 2.56 -12.90
N THR A 24 -8.07 3.36 -12.75
CA THR A 24 -6.77 3.07 -13.35
C THR A 24 -6.16 1.79 -12.77
N ASN A 25 -6.24 1.64 -11.45
CA ASN A 25 -5.73 0.45 -10.76
C ASN A 25 -6.58 -0.77 -11.13
N ALA A 26 -7.91 -0.61 -11.20
CA ALA A 26 -8.81 -1.66 -11.66
C ALA A 26 -8.44 -2.16 -13.08
N ARG A 27 -8.15 -1.23 -14.01
CA ARG A 27 -7.69 -1.58 -15.37
C ARG A 27 -6.35 -2.31 -15.36
N ALA A 28 -5.41 -1.89 -14.52
CA ALA A 28 -4.11 -2.55 -14.40
C ALA A 28 -4.25 -3.98 -13.88
N VAL A 29 -5.08 -4.21 -12.84
CA VAL A 29 -5.38 -5.55 -12.32
C VAL A 29 -6.05 -6.41 -13.38
N ARG A 30 -7.05 -5.89 -14.11
CA ARG A 30 -7.67 -6.62 -15.23
C ARG A 30 -6.66 -6.98 -16.33
N GLY A 31 -5.67 -6.13 -16.59
CA GLY A 31 -4.56 -6.46 -17.50
C GLY A 31 -3.75 -7.66 -17.02
N VAL A 32 -3.45 -7.74 -15.72
CA VAL A 32 -2.76 -8.89 -15.11
C VAL A 32 -3.59 -10.17 -15.22
N MET A 33 -4.91 -10.11 -15.00
CA MET A 33 -5.79 -11.28 -15.12
C MET A 33 -5.77 -11.93 -16.52
N ASN A 34 -5.49 -11.12 -17.55
CA ASN A 34 -5.44 -11.53 -18.95
C ASN A 34 -4.03 -11.87 -19.46
N THR A 35 -3.01 -11.88 -18.61
CA THR A 35 -1.65 -12.26 -19.01
C THR A 35 -1.47 -13.78 -19.11
N ALA A 36 -0.34 -14.23 -19.68
CA ALA A 36 0.00 -15.65 -19.79
C ALA A 36 0.00 -16.34 -18.43
N GLU A 37 -0.59 -17.54 -18.35
CA GLU A 37 -0.85 -18.30 -17.12
C GLU A 37 0.33 -18.31 -16.14
N ARG A 38 1.52 -18.73 -16.61
CA ARG A 38 2.72 -18.78 -15.77
C ARG A 38 3.13 -17.42 -15.17
N ALA A 39 2.97 -16.33 -15.92
CA ALA A 39 3.29 -15.00 -15.44
C ALA A 39 2.22 -14.51 -14.44
N ARG A 40 0.95 -14.79 -14.73
CA ARG A 40 -0.20 -14.48 -13.88
C ARG A 40 -0.09 -15.16 -12.52
N ASP A 41 0.17 -16.47 -12.49
CA ASP A 41 0.26 -17.24 -11.26
C ASP A 41 1.39 -16.74 -10.34
N ARG A 42 2.52 -16.35 -10.94
CA ARG A 42 3.64 -15.76 -10.19
C ARG A 42 3.25 -14.42 -9.54
N ILE A 43 2.50 -13.58 -10.26
CA ILE A 43 2.03 -12.30 -9.73
C ILE A 43 1.02 -12.54 -8.60
N TYR A 44 0.05 -13.42 -8.79
CA TYR A 44 -0.94 -13.77 -7.76
C TYR A 44 -0.29 -14.41 -6.52
N SER A 45 0.68 -15.30 -6.70
CA SER A 45 1.42 -15.89 -5.57
C SER A 45 2.18 -14.84 -4.76
N THR A 46 2.79 -13.87 -5.44
CA THR A 46 3.47 -12.74 -4.77
C THR A 46 2.45 -11.86 -4.04
N ALA A 47 1.33 -11.53 -4.68
CA ALA A 47 0.26 -10.73 -4.08
C ALA A 47 -0.36 -11.42 -2.85
N GLN A 48 -0.59 -12.73 -2.92
CA GLN A 48 -1.02 -13.53 -1.77
C GLN A 48 -0.03 -13.43 -0.62
N GLY A 49 1.27 -13.59 -0.90
CA GLY A 49 2.33 -13.45 0.10
C GLY A 49 2.33 -12.07 0.77
N MET A 50 2.19 -11.01 -0.02
CA MET A 50 2.08 -9.64 0.50
C MET A 50 0.81 -9.43 1.35
N ALA A 51 -0.32 -9.99 0.92
CA ALA A 51 -1.60 -9.85 1.61
C ALA A 51 -1.70 -10.69 2.91
N LEU A 52 -0.77 -11.62 3.17
CA LEU A 52 -0.77 -12.41 4.40
C LEU A 52 -0.69 -11.55 5.66
N CYS A 53 -0.05 -10.38 5.58
CA CYS A 53 0.00 -9.42 6.70
C CYS A 53 -1.39 -9.00 7.19
N LEU A 54 -2.39 -8.96 6.29
CA LEU A 54 -3.77 -8.60 6.62
C LEU A 54 -4.53 -9.70 7.37
N LYS A 55 -3.98 -10.92 7.44
CA LYS A 55 -4.56 -12.00 8.26
C LYS A 55 -4.23 -11.85 9.75
N SER A 56 -3.22 -11.07 10.11
CA SER A 56 -2.90 -10.77 11.50
C SER A 56 -3.96 -9.85 12.09
N ALA A 57 -4.62 -10.28 13.18
CA ALA A 57 -5.61 -9.47 13.88
C ALA A 57 -4.99 -8.15 14.40
N ALA A 58 -3.75 -8.20 14.90
CA ALA A 58 -3.04 -7.01 15.37
C ALA A 58 -2.80 -6.00 14.23
N THR A 59 -2.48 -6.50 13.03
CA THR A 59 -2.32 -5.66 11.84
C THR A 59 -3.66 -5.11 11.36
N ALA A 60 -4.68 -5.97 11.27
CA ALA A 60 -6.02 -5.59 10.87
C ALA A 60 -6.63 -4.51 11.77
N ASP A 61 -6.35 -4.55 13.08
CA ASP A 61 -6.79 -3.56 14.07
C ASP A 61 -6.13 -2.19 13.88
N TRP A 62 -4.94 -2.16 13.28
CA TRP A 62 -4.24 -0.92 12.99
C TRP A 62 -4.67 -0.30 11.66
N VAL A 63 -4.84 -1.12 10.62
CA VAL A 63 -5.16 -0.62 9.26
C VAL A 63 -6.65 -0.37 9.02
N ASN A 64 -7.55 -1.11 9.67
CA ASN A 64 -8.99 -0.95 9.44
C ASN A 64 -9.59 0.02 10.46
N ALA A 65 -10.21 1.09 9.95
CA ALA A 65 -10.96 2.02 10.77
C ALA A 65 -12.16 1.34 11.44
N ARG A 66 -12.42 1.68 12.70
CA ARG A 66 -13.58 1.21 13.47
C ARG A 66 -14.61 2.34 13.60
N PRO A 67 -15.92 2.06 13.76
CA PRO A 67 -16.96 3.09 13.86
C PRO A 67 -16.74 4.16 14.95
N ASN A 68 -15.96 3.87 15.98
CA ASN A 68 -15.62 4.78 17.08
C ASN A 68 -14.09 4.97 17.22
N ASP A 69 -13.36 4.91 16.10
CA ASP A 69 -11.92 5.10 16.13
C ASP A 69 -11.57 6.56 16.39
N THR A 70 -10.89 6.83 17.50
CA THR A 70 -10.42 8.18 17.88
C THR A 70 -9.00 8.44 17.40
N ARG A 71 -8.32 7.45 16.81
CA ARG A 71 -6.96 7.61 16.31
C ARG A 71 -6.99 8.50 15.07
N PRO A 72 -6.10 9.51 14.97
CA PRO A 72 -6.01 10.32 13.76
C PRO A 72 -5.56 9.42 12.60
N PRO A 73 -6.24 9.45 11.43
CA PRO A 73 -5.77 8.74 10.27
C PRO A 73 -4.47 9.37 9.77
N PHE A 74 -3.53 8.55 9.36
CA PHE A 74 -2.36 9.03 8.64
C PHE A 74 -2.77 9.40 7.21
N VAL A 75 -2.44 10.63 6.79
CA VAL A 75 -2.77 11.15 5.46
C VAL A 75 -1.46 11.66 4.84
N SER A 76 -0.95 10.93 3.85
CA SER A 76 0.36 11.19 3.23
C SER A 76 0.49 12.62 2.69
N GLU A 77 -0.57 13.18 2.10
CA GLU A 77 -0.56 14.53 1.53
C GLU A 77 -0.43 15.64 2.58
N LYS A 78 -0.84 15.37 3.83
CA LYS A 78 -0.65 16.31 4.94
C LYS A 78 0.77 16.21 5.50
N PHE A 79 1.32 15.00 5.51
CA PHE A 79 2.66 14.73 6.02
C PHE A 79 3.75 15.54 5.28
N ASP A 80 3.65 15.67 3.95
CA ASP A 80 4.63 16.40 3.14
C ASP A 80 4.78 17.89 3.48
N THR A 81 3.73 18.47 4.08
CA THR A 81 3.72 19.88 4.53
C THR A 81 4.03 20.03 6.02
N SER A 82 4.22 18.91 6.71
CA SER A 82 4.47 18.85 8.15
C SER A 82 5.96 18.81 8.48
N THR A 83 6.29 18.95 9.76
CA THR A 83 7.64 18.69 10.31
C THR A 83 7.69 17.37 11.09
N GLU A 84 6.65 16.53 10.91
CA GLU A 84 6.52 15.26 11.61
C GLU A 84 7.52 14.22 11.07
N ARG A 85 7.73 13.15 11.84
CA ARG A 85 8.65 12.07 11.47
C ARG A 85 7.89 10.75 11.44
N LEU A 86 8.01 10.04 10.32
CA LEU A 86 7.41 8.72 10.15
C LEU A 86 8.47 7.65 10.45
N TYR A 87 8.20 6.81 11.45
CA TYR A 87 9.01 5.64 11.78
C TYR A 87 8.21 4.38 11.49
N SER A 88 8.48 3.73 10.37
CA SER A 88 7.82 2.50 9.97
C SER A 88 8.72 1.30 10.29
N LEU A 89 8.28 0.45 11.20
CA LEU A 89 9.04 -0.72 11.66
C LEU A 89 8.25 -2.00 11.36
N SER A 90 8.95 -3.01 10.85
CA SER A 90 8.42 -4.36 10.70
C SER A 90 9.42 -5.38 11.22
N GLU A 91 8.95 -6.33 12.03
CA GLU A 91 9.74 -7.47 12.45
C GLU A 91 9.79 -8.54 11.34
N ALA A 92 10.92 -9.24 11.21
CA ALA A 92 11.06 -10.36 10.29
C ALA A 92 10.30 -11.58 10.83
N GLY A 93 9.44 -12.19 10.00
CA GLY A 93 8.64 -13.35 10.39
C GLY A 93 7.71 -13.81 9.28
N VAL A 94 7.06 -14.98 9.46
CA VAL A 94 6.17 -15.61 8.47
C VAL A 94 4.98 -14.71 8.11
N VAL A 95 4.51 -13.92 9.07
CA VAL A 95 3.51 -12.86 8.85
C VAL A 95 4.13 -11.56 9.33
N THR A 96 4.68 -10.80 8.37
CA THR A 96 5.33 -9.51 8.65
C THR A 96 4.46 -8.36 8.14
N ALA A 97 4.51 -7.21 8.82
CA ALA A 97 3.93 -5.96 8.33
C ALA A 97 4.77 -5.30 7.22
N GLY A 98 5.87 -5.92 6.77
CA GLY A 98 6.75 -5.42 5.72
C GLY A 98 6.02 -4.90 4.47
N PRO A 99 5.04 -5.63 3.90
CA PRO A 99 4.25 -5.14 2.77
C PRO A 99 3.48 -3.84 3.06
N LEU A 100 2.97 -3.68 4.29
CA LEU A 100 2.29 -2.45 4.70
C LEU A 100 3.27 -1.30 4.87
N VAL A 101 4.41 -1.53 5.52
CA VAL A 101 5.49 -0.55 5.66
C VAL A 101 5.93 -0.07 4.27
N LEU A 102 6.18 -0.99 3.34
CA LEU A 102 6.53 -0.68 1.97
C LEU A 102 5.44 0.15 1.27
N SER A 103 4.17 -0.26 1.39
CA SER A 103 3.06 0.46 0.78
C SER A 103 2.90 1.88 1.33
N LEU A 104 3.09 2.06 2.64
CA LEU A 104 3.00 3.36 3.32
C LEU A 104 4.15 4.28 2.90
N THR A 105 5.37 3.76 2.84
CA THR A 105 6.53 4.49 2.33
C THR A 105 6.30 4.91 0.88
N SER A 106 5.83 3.99 0.01
CA SER A 106 5.51 4.30 -1.38
C SER A 106 4.43 5.39 -1.50
N ALA A 107 3.35 5.29 -0.72
CA ALA A 107 2.28 6.29 -0.75
C ALA A 107 2.78 7.68 -0.32
N THR A 108 3.65 7.73 0.69
CA THR A 108 4.26 8.97 1.18
C THR A 108 5.19 9.59 0.13
N VAL A 109 6.03 8.78 -0.51
CA VAL A 109 6.92 9.26 -1.59
C VAL A 109 6.13 9.74 -2.81
N GLU A 110 5.06 9.04 -3.20
CA GLU A 110 4.21 9.46 -4.32
C GLU A 110 3.45 10.76 -4.02
N ALA A 111 2.92 10.93 -2.80
CA ALA A 111 2.31 12.19 -2.37
C ALA A 111 3.31 13.36 -2.46
N ALA A 112 4.56 13.13 -1.99
CA ALA A 112 5.60 14.13 -2.04
C ALA A 112 5.97 14.52 -3.47
N LYS A 113 6.00 13.55 -4.39
CA LYS A 113 6.23 13.78 -5.83
C LYS A 113 5.09 14.60 -6.44
N GLU A 114 3.84 14.30 -6.10
CA GLU A 114 2.68 15.06 -6.58
C GLU A 114 2.66 16.49 -6.02
N HIS A 115 3.01 16.67 -4.74
CA HIS A 115 3.18 18.00 -4.16
C HIS A 115 4.30 18.78 -4.87
N THR A 116 5.46 18.14 -5.07
CA THR A 116 6.59 18.72 -5.81
C THR A 116 6.18 19.17 -7.21
N ALA A 117 5.41 18.35 -7.93
CA ALA A 117 4.94 18.66 -9.28
C ALA A 117 4.06 19.93 -9.33
N ARG A 118 3.33 20.23 -8.25
CA ARG A 118 2.47 21.41 -8.11
C ARG A 118 3.18 22.63 -7.51
N SER A 119 4.36 22.44 -6.91
CA SER A 119 5.10 23.50 -6.21
C SER A 119 5.88 24.42 -7.16
N ARG A 120 6.05 25.68 -6.74
CA ARG A 120 6.78 26.70 -7.52
C ARG A 120 8.24 26.28 -7.68
N GLY A 121 8.69 26.15 -8.93
CA GLY A 121 10.05 25.68 -9.24
C GLY A 121 10.22 24.15 -9.18
N ARG A 122 9.12 23.39 -9.03
CA ARG A 122 9.12 21.91 -8.98
C ARG A 122 10.08 21.34 -7.94
N CYS A 123 10.10 21.97 -6.77
CA CYS A 123 10.93 21.60 -5.63
C CYS A 123 10.09 21.67 -4.35
N LEU A 124 10.42 20.83 -3.37
CA LEU A 124 9.86 20.91 -2.02
C LEU A 124 10.55 22.02 -1.24
N ALA A 125 9.79 22.76 -0.43
CA ALA A 125 10.36 23.76 0.47
C ALA A 125 11.21 23.11 1.59
N THR A 126 10.82 21.92 2.02
CA THR A 126 11.56 21.08 2.97
C THR A 126 11.87 19.75 2.29
N PRO A 127 13.14 19.33 2.22
CA PRO A 127 13.49 18.07 1.57
C PRO A 127 12.96 16.88 2.38
N LEU A 128 12.35 15.91 1.68
CA LEU A 128 12.01 14.61 2.24
C LEU A 128 13.26 13.73 2.26
N VAL A 129 13.57 13.15 3.43
CA VAL A 129 14.67 12.20 3.60
C VAL A 129 14.08 10.86 4.03
N ASP A 130 14.16 9.87 3.15
CA ASP A 130 13.75 8.50 3.43
C ASP A 130 14.98 7.63 3.71
N ILE A 131 15.00 6.96 4.86
CA ILE A 131 16.08 6.07 5.29
C ILE A 131 15.47 4.69 5.46
N VAL A 132 15.74 3.81 4.51
CA VAL A 132 15.29 2.43 4.54
C VAL A 132 16.44 1.56 5.05
N ALA A 133 16.21 0.89 6.17
CA ALA A 133 17.12 -0.10 6.73
C ALA A 133 16.41 -1.44 6.83
N GLU A 134 17.07 -2.50 6.37
CA GLU A 134 16.63 -3.88 6.58
C GLU A 134 17.49 -4.48 7.69
N ALA A 135 16.85 -4.94 8.77
CA ALA A 135 17.53 -5.68 9.84
C ALA A 135 17.50 -7.17 9.48
N SER A 136 18.61 -7.68 8.95
CA SER A 136 18.84 -9.12 8.78
C SER A 136 19.57 -9.63 10.02
N TRP A 137 18.89 -10.39 10.88
CA TRP A 137 19.51 -11.16 11.97
C TRP A 137 19.75 -12.60 11.54
#